data_AF-A0A9W4I4K3-F1
#
_entry.id   AF-A0A9W4I4K3-F1
#
_cell.length_a   1.000
_cell.length_b   1.000
_cell.length_c   1.000
_cell.angle_alpha   90.00
_cell.angle_beta   90.00
_cell.angle_gamma   90.00
#
_symmetry.space_group_name_H-M   'P 1'
#
loop_
_entity.id
_entity.type
_entity.pdbx_description
1 polymer ?
#
loop_
_entity_poly.entity_id
_entity_poly.type
_entity_poly.pdbx_seq_one_letter_code
_entity_poly.pdbx_strand_id
1 'polypeptide(L)'
;MDREFAILRESLLVTGYDYMCPECLILLKNVPAIGSHCRDKDDDTHRGLGLTKRKDFPEFLQCYQKAVGWDVILGLRDGPGRNSFAPFFLVNEVLLWKICECLTLVEDDQTL
;
A
#
# COMPACT_ATOMS: atom_id res chain seq x y z
N MET A 1 -11.98 -8.15 15.51
CA MET A 1 -11.12 -7.51 14.49
C MET A 1 -11.77 -6.27 13.88
N ASP A 2 -13.03 -6.33 13.44
CA ASP A 2 -13.69 -5.22 12.72
C ASP A 2 -13.80 -3.90 13.50
N ARG A 3 -14.10 -3.94 14.80
CA ARG A 3 -14.29 -2.71 15.60
C ARG A 3 -12.99 -1.96 15.86
N GLU A 4 -11.92 -2.68 16.20
CA GLU A 4 -10.61 -2.07 16.45
C GLU A 4 -10.01 -1.50 15.16
N PHE A 5 -10.22 -2.19 14.04
CA PHE A 5 -9.81 -1.69 12.74
C PHE A 5 -10.60 -0.44 12.32
N ALA A 6 -11.92 -0.44 12.52
CA ALA A 6 -12.75 0.74 12.25
C ALA A 6 -12.28 1.95 13.07
N ILE A 7 -11.97 1.74 14.35
CA ILE A 7 -11.44 2.79 15.24
C ILE A 7 -10.09 3.30 14.76
N LEU A 8 -9.14 2.39 14.42
CA LEU A 8 -7.83 2.78 13.92
C LEU A 8 -7.96 3.56 12.60
N ARG A 9 -8.77 3.06 11.67
CA ARG A 9 -9.03 3.69 10.38
C ARG A 9 -9.65 5.08 10.54
N GLU A 10 -10.69 5.22 11.36
CA GLU A 10 -11.31 6.51 11.65
C GLU A 10 -10.32 7.48 12.31
N SER A 11 -9.53 6.98 13.27
CA SER A 11 -8.52 7.79 13.96
C SER A 11 -7.45 8.31 12.99
N LEU A 12 -7.02 7.48 12.03
CA LEU A 12 -6.04 7.86 11.01
C LEU A 12 -6.62 8.85 10.00
N LEU A 13 -7.86 8.67 9.56
CA LEU A 13 -8.49 9.57 8.59
C LEU A 13 -8.76 10.97 9.15
N VAL A 14 -9.01 11.09 10.47
CA VAL A 14 -9.19 12.39 11.14
C VAL A 14 -7.88 13.20 11.20
N THR A 15 -6.72 12.57 11.03
CA THR A 15 -5.42 13.26 11.05
C THR A 15 -5.15 14.12 9.80
N GLY A 16 -5.90 13.94 8.72
CA GLY A 16 -5.67 14.61 7.44
C GLY A 16 -4.51 14.06 6.62
N TYR A 17 -4.02 12.86 6.97
CA TYR A 17 -3.01 12.14 6.21
C TYR A 17 -3.67 11.02 5.40
N ASP A 18 -4.00 11.31 4.14
CA ASP A 18 -4.72 10.37 3.29
C ASP A 18 -3.82 9.27 2.70
N TYR A 19 -2.50 9.43 2.79
CA TYR A 19 -1.54 8.54 2.16
C TYR A 19 -0.65 7.81 3.17
N MET A 20 -0.30 6.57 2.86
CA MET A 20 0.54 5.69 3.65
C MET A 20 1.58 5.01 2.76
N CYS A 21 2.84 4.93 3.21
CA CYS A 21 3.83 4.07 2.56
C CYS A 21 3.57 2.61 2.99
N PRO A 22 3.34 1.66 2.07
CA PRO A 22 3.03 0.27 2.43
C PRO A 22 4.22 -0.47 3.08
N GLU A 23 5.45 -0.08 2.75
CA GLU A 23 6.67 -0.68 3.31
C GLU A 23 6.98 -0.13 4.71
N CYS A 24 6.92 1.20 4.88
CA CYS A 24 7.29 1.87 6.13
C CYS A 24 6.13 2.04 7.13
N LEU A 25 4.88 1.86 6.70
CA LEU A 25 3.66 2.16 7.45
C LEU A 25 3.61 3.59 8.04
N ILE A 26 4.22 4.55 7.35
CA ILE A 26 4.17 5.96 7.74
C ILE A 26 3.07 6.71 7.00
N LEU A 27 2.42 7.64 7.70
CA LEU A 27 1.43 8.55 7.15
C LEU A 27 2.09 9.75 6.47
N LEU A 28 1.58 10.11 5.29
CA LEU A 28 2.10 11.17 4.43
C LEU A 28 0.94 12.04 3.93
N LYS A 29 1.17 13.36 3.93
CA LYS A 29 0.12 14.35 3.71
C LYS A 29 -0.40 14.42 2.26
N ASN A 30 0.41 14.00 1.27
CA ASN A 30 0.06 14.10 -0.15
C ASN A 30 0.98 13.24 -1.04
N VAL A 31 0.59 13.09 -2.31
CA VAL A 31 1.33 12.32 -3.33
C VAL A 31 2.78 12.82 -3.53
N PRO A 32 3.07 14.14 -3.59
CA PRO A 32 4.46 14.61 -3.63
C PRO A 32 5.32 14.13 -2.45
N ALA A 33 4.75 14.09 -1.23
CA ALA A 33 5.45 13.60 -0.04
C ALA A 33 5.75 12.10 -0.14
N ILE A 34 4.83 11.29 -0.69
CA ILE A 34 5.08 9.87 -1.02
C ILE A 34 6.23 9.76 -2.02
N GLY A 35 6.18 10.52 -3.10
CA GLY A 35 7.23 10.49 -4.11
C GLY A 35 8.60 10.88 -3.55
N SER A 36 8.68 11.90 -2.68
CA SER A 36 9.93 12.26 -2.00
C SER A 36 10.39 11.13 -1.10
N HIS A 37 9.51 10.63 -0.24
CA HIS A 37 9.79 9.55 0.70
C HIS A 37 10.37 8.32 -0.01
N CYS A 38 9.75 7.87 -1.10
CA CYS A 38 10.22 6.72 -1.87
C CYS A 38 11.58 6.97 -2.56
N ARG A 39 11.87 8.22 -2.98
CA ARG A 39 13.16 8.56 -3.60
C ARG A 39 14.30 8.73 -2.59
N ASP A 40 13.97 9.12 -1.35
CA ASP A 40 14.96 9.34 -0.29
C ASP A 40 15.44 8.02 0.34
N LYS A 41 14.78 6.91 0.03
CA LYS A 41 15.12 5.55 0.50
C LYS A 41 16.03 4.86 -0.51
N ASP A 42 17.04 4.17 0.00
CA ASP A 42 18.02 3.43 -0.81
C ASP A 42 17.76 1.92 -0.75
N ASP A 43 16.56 1.51 -1.19
CA ASP A 43 16.21 0.10 -1.37
C ASP A 43 15.34 -0.10 -2.61
N ASP A 44 15.36 -1.33 -3.13
CA ASP A 44 14.68 -1.68 -4.38
C ASP A 44 13.15 -1.57 -4.26
N THR A 45 12.58 -1.82 -3.08
CA THR A 45 11.14 -1.74 -2.87
C THR A 45 10.66 -0.29 -3.01
N HIS A 46 11.29 0.66 -2.31
CA HIS A 46 10.95 2.08 -2.42
C HIS A 46 11.24 2.65 -3.81
N ARG A 47 12.31 2.18 -4.47
CA ARG A 47 12.61 2.57 -5.86
C ARG A 47 11.45 2.23 -6.79
N GLY A 48 10.91 1.01 -6.69
CA GLY A 48 9.75 0.60 -7.48
C GLY A 48 8.46 1.34 -7.10
N LEU A 49 8.24 1.58 -5.80
CA LEU A 49 7.10 2.38 -5.32
C LEU A 49 7.14 3.84 -5.81
N GLY A 50 8.34 4.37 -6.07
CA GLY A 50 8.54 5.72 -6.59
C GLY A 50 8.25 5.87 -8.10
N LEU A 51 7.97 4.79 -8.82
CA LEU A 51 7.62 4.81 -10.24
C LEU A 51 6.25 5.48 -10.44
N THR A 52 6.08 6.20 -11.55
CA THR A 52 4.86 6.98 -11.81
C THR A 52 4.34 6.85 -13.24
N LYS A 53 5.13 6.26 -14.15
CA LYS A 53 4.73 6.15 -15.56
C LYS A 53 3.97 4.85 -15.75
N ARG A 54 2.92 4.90 -16.58
CA ARG A 54 2.11 3.73 -16.92
C ARG A 54 2.92 2.52 -17.40
N LYS A 55 3.99 2.74 -18.17
CA LYS A 55 4.87 1.66 -18.64
C LYS A 55 5.63 0.94 -17.52
N ASP A 56 5.81 1.61 -16.39
CA ASP A 56 6.54 1.11 -15.23
C ASP A 56 5.57 0.44 -14.24
N PHE A 57 4.28 0.34 -14.59
CA PHE A 57 3.25 -0.23 -13.72
C PHE A 57 3.51 -1.68 -13.29
N PRO A 58 4.00 -2.59 -14.17
CA PRO A 58 4.32 -3.96 -13.74
C PRO A 58 5.39 -4.02 -12.64
N GLU A 59 6.42 -3.19 -12.74
CA GLU A 59 7.50 -3.10 -11.75
C GLU A 59 6.99 -2.47 -10.45
N PHE A 60 6.24 -1.38 -10.56
CA PHE A 60 5.56 -0.77 -9.41
C PHE A 60 4.68 -1.77 -8.67
N LEU A 61 3.87 -2.55 -9.39
CA LEU A 61 2.95 -3.52 -8.79
C LEU A 61 3.72 -4.61 -8.05
N GLN A 62 4.82 -5.13 -8.60
CA GLN A 62 5.65 -6.12 -7.90
C GLN A 62 6.21 -5.57 -6.57
N CYS A 63 6.75 -4.35 -6.59
CA CYS A 63 7.25 -3.72 -5.37
C CYS A 63 6.14 -3.42 -4.37
N TYR A 64 4.95 -3.03 -4.85
CA TYR A 64 3.77 -2.82 -4.01
C TYR A 64 3.32 -4.12 -3.35
N GLN A 65 3.21 -5.21 -4.11
CA GLN A 65 2.84 -6.54 -3.62
C GLN A 65 3.80 -7.04 -2.54
N LYS A 66 5.11 -6.87 -2.78
CA LYS A 66 6.14 -7.17 -1.79
C LYS A 66 5.95 -6.36 -0.51
N ALA A 67 5.67 -5.06 -0.63
CA ALA A 67 5.49 -4.18 0.51
C ALA A 67 4.23 -4.52 1.33
N VAL A 68 3.13 -4.88 0.66
CA VAL A 68 1.89 -5.30 1.35
C VAL A 68 1.86 -6.78 1.74
N GLY A 69 2.86 -7.57 1.33
CA GLY A 69 2.94 -9.00 1.62
C GLY A 69 1.87 -9.84 0.93
N TRP A 70 1.39 -9.41 -0.25
CA TRP A 70 0.27 -10.07 -0.94
C TRP A 70 0.50 -10.23 -2.44
N ASP A 71 0.66 -11.48 -2.89
CA ASP A 71 0.99 -11.83 -4.29
C ASP A 71 -0.19 -11.76 -5.26
N VAL A 72 -1.43 -11.74 -4.75
CA VAL A 72 -2.64 -11.81 -5.59
C VAL A 72 -3.54 -10.62 -5.32
N ILE A 73 -3.26 -9.51 -6.00
CA ILE A 73 -4.24 -8.43 -6.10
C ILE A 73 -5.07 -8.61 -7.38
N LEU A 74 -6.19 -9.32 -7.26
CA LEU A 74 -7.18 -9.46 -8.33
C LEU A 74 -7.76 -8.08 -8.65
N GLY A 75 -7.67 -7.64 -9.91
CA GLY A 75 -8.28 -6.39 -10.40
C GLY A 75 -7.33 -5.23 -10.68
N LEU A 76 -6.04 -5.33 -10.32
CA LEU A 76 -5.06 -4.27 -10.60
C LEU A 76 -4.27 -4.44 -11.90
N ARG A 77 -4.45 -5.56 -12.63
CA ARG A 77 -3.67 -5.89 -13.84
C ARG A 77 -3.80 -4.85 -14.97
N ASP A 78 -4.89 -4.11 -15.01
CA ASP A 78 -5.15 -3.10 -16.05
C ASP A 78 -4.48 -1.74 -15.77
N GLY A 79 -3.86 -1.59 -14.59
CA GLY A 79 -3.23 -0.36 -14.11
C GLY A 79 -4.24 0.75 -13.81
N PRO A 80 -3.84 1.78 -13.06
CA PRO A 80 -4.73 2.90 -12.75
C PRO A 80 -4.89 3.82 -13.96
N GLY A 81 -5.67 3.40 -14.96
CA GLY A 81 -6.22 4.27 -16.02
C GLY A 81 -5.26 5.35 -16.54
N ARG A 82 -5.70 6.60 -16.62
CA ARG A 82 -4.87 7.73 -17.07
C ARG A 82 -4.10 8.45 -15.96
N ASN A 83 -4.40 8.30 -14.67
CA ASN A 83 -4.00 9.35 -13.70
C ASN A 83 -3.50 8.84 -12.34
N SER A 84 -2.24 8.42 -12.29
CA SER A 84 -1.41 8.25 -11.08
C SER A 84 -1.55 6.91 -10.33
N PHE A 85 -0.42 6.46 -9.78
CA PHE A 85 -0.34 5.34 -8.84
C PHE A 85 -0.75 5.75 -7.40
N ALA A 86 -1.08 7.02 -7.19
CA ALA A 86 -1.52 7.55 -5.91
C ALA A 86 -2.62 6.75 -5.17
N PRO A 87 -3.64 6.17 -5.85
CA PRO A 87 -4.67 5.40 -5.15
C PRO A 87 -4.11 4.25 -4.32
N PHE A 88 -3.03 3.61 -4.76
CA PHE A 88 -2.37 2.51 -4.06
C PHE A 88 -1.80 2.92 -2.70
N PHE A 89 -1.51 4.21 -2.53
CA PHE A 89 -0.97 4.73 -1.29
C PHE A 89 -2.07 5.23 -0.36
N LEU A 90 -3.36 5.15 -0.70
CA LEU A 90 -4.40 5.58 0.22
C LEU A 90 -4.37 4.73 1.49
N VAL A 91 -4.54 5.36 2.66
CA VAL A 91 -4.57 4.65 3.95
C VAL A 91 -5.53 3.46 3.92
N ASN A 92 -6.72 3.66 3.34
CA ASN A 92 -7.73 2.60 3.22
C ASN A 92 -7.26 1.42 2.37
N GLU A 93 -6.55 1.69 1.27
CA GLU A 93 -6.03 0.66 0.39
C GLU A 93 -4.92 -0.13 1.08
N VAL A 94 -3.89 0.55 1.60
CA VAL A 94 -2.75 -0.10 2.26
C VAL A 94 -3.20 -0.96 3.45
N LEU A 95 -4.09 -0.43 4.29
CA LEU A 95 -4.60 -1.14 5.46
C LEU A 95 -5.45 -2.36 5.08
N LEU A 96 -6.25 -2.27 4.02
CA LEU A 96 -7.04 -3.40 3.53
C LEU A 96 -6.12 -4.58 3.18
N TRP A 97 -5.06 -4.33 2.42
CA TRP A 97 -4.12 -5.38 2.00
C TRP A 97 -3.32 -5.95 3.18
N LYS A 98 -2.90 -5.09 4.12
CA LYS A 98 -2.22 -5.55 5.34
C LYS A 98 -3.07 -6.42 6.24
N ILE A 99 -4.38 -6.18 6.31
CA ILE A 99 -5.28 -7.08 7.05
C ILE A 99 -5.45 -8.41 6.32
N CYS A 100 -5.60 -8.38 5.00
CA CYS A 100 -5.69 -9.62 4.21
C CYS A 100 -4.45 -10.51 4.42
N GLU A 101 -3.25 -9.91 4.43
CA GLU A 101 -2.00 -10.60 4.79
C GLU A 101 -2.10 -11.28 6.17
N CYS A 102 -2.56 -10.56 7.20
CA CYS A 102 -2.68 -11.13 8.54
C CYS A 102 -3.75 -12.23 8.65
N LEU A 103 -4.90 -12.08 7.98
CA LEU A 103 -6.00 -13.04 8.10
C LEU A 103 -5.63 -14.42 7.55
N THR A 104 -4.92 -14.49 6.44
CA THR A 104 -4.52 -15.79 5.87
C THR A 104 -3.39 -16.44 6.64
N LEU A 105 -2.48 -15.66 7.22
CA LEU A 105 -1.46 -16.19 8.14
C LEU A 105 -2.10 -16.85 9.37
N VAL A 106 -3.23 -16.31 9.86
CA VAL A 106 -3.98 -16.91 10.99
C VAL A 106 -4.71 -18.19 10.57
N GLU A 107 -5.24 -18.26 9.34
CA GLU A 107 -5.88 -19.49 8.83
C GLU A 107 -4.87 -20.62 8.60
N ASP A 108 -3.67 -20.31 8.10
CA ASP A 108 -2.60 -21.30 7.90
C ASP A 108 -2.08 -21.86 9.23
N ASP A 109 -2.02 -21.06 10.29
CA ASP A 109 -1.52 -21.46 11.62
C ASP A 109 -2.53 -22.30 12.43
N GLN A 110 -3.80 -22.38 12.00
CA GLN A 110 -4.83 -23.23 12.64
C GLN A 110 -4.94 -24.64 12.04
N THR A 111 -4.04 -25.02 11.12
CA THR A 111 -4.03 -26.34 10.48
C THR A 111 -2.91 -27.30 10.95
N LEU A 112 -2.26 -27.02 12.09
CA LEU A 112 -1.25 -27.87 12.72
C LEU A 112 -1.71 -28.52 14.04
#